data_AF-A0A3M6TI45-F1
#
_entry.id   AF-A0A3M6TI45-F1
#
_cell.length_a   1.000
_cell.length_b   1.000
_cell.length_c   1.000
_cell.angle_alpha   90.00
_cell.angle_beta   90.00
_cell.angle_gamma   90.00
#
_symmetry.space_group_name_H-M   'P 1'
#
loop_
_entity.id
_entity.type
_entity.pdbx_description
1 polymer ?
#
loop_
_entity_poly.entity_id
_entity_poly.type
_entity_poly.pdbx_seq_one_letter_code
_entity_poly.pdbx_strand_id
1 'polypeptide(L)'
;MALFLFLSALLLLCESSHETSAHECKTGAEYSVKGMMLKSHIYKTMSVSLGHECLKACYRDVACQSFNYVLSQSTCEFSNRIQEARPEDFVPDSNRYYFKRDRERVPLGSIPELPAESCKEIKASEGGKAVSGKYWLNSVVKDKSVIAYCDMDTEDTDECSASVHVCAVNASCQNLQGSYSCSCKPGFSGDGKVCTCKNIE
;
A
#
# COMPACT_ATOMS: atom_id res chain seq x y z
N MET A 1 3.63 -80.98 -21.64
CA MET A 1 3.10 -79.65 -21.30
C MET A 1 3.72 -78.65 -22.25
N ALA A 2 2.88 -78.05 -23.09
CA ALA A 2 3.11 -76.92 -24.00
C ALA A 2 3.87 -75.75 -23.34
N LEU A 3 4.46 -74.76 -24.00
CA LEU A 3 4.92 -74.45 -25.36
C LEU A 3 5.58 -73.04 -25.20
N PHE A 4 6.61 -72.73 -25.98
CA PHE A 4 7.38 -71.48 -26.00
C PHE A 4 6.55 -70.21 -26.35
N LEU A 5 7.16 -69.02 -26.12
CA LEU A 5 6.87 -67.64 -26.59
C LEU A 5 6.03 -66.78 -25.60
N PHE A 6 6.48 -65.62 -25.07
CA PHE A 6 6.82 -64.39 -25.79
C PHE A 6 7.81 -63.47 -25.04
N LEU A 7 8.59 -62.74 -25.84
CA LEU A 7 9.33 -61.51 -25.51
C LEU A 7 8.44 -60.43 -24.89
N SER A 8 8.98 -59.62 -23.98
CA SER A 8 9.19 -58.17 -24.22
C SER A 8 9.67 -57.46 -22.96
N ALA A 9 10.57 -56.51 -23.20
CA ALA A 9 11.27 -55.69 -22.22
C ALA A 9 10.32 -54.77 -21.44
N LEU A 10 10.62 -54.57 -20.16
CA LEU A 10 10.18 -53.38 -19.42
C LEU A 10 11.41 -52.61 -18.90
N LEU A 11 12.31 -52.28 -19.82
CA LEU A 11 13.05 -51.03 -19.78
C LEU A 11 12.12 -49.98 -20.38
N LEU A 12 11.27 -49.36 -19.55
CA LEU A 12 10.55 -48.15 -19.92
C LEU A 12 11.24 -46.98 -19.23
N LEU A 13 12.01 -46.30 -20.06
CA LEU A 13 12.58 -44.98 -19.91
C LEU A 13 11.57 -44.04 -19.25
N CYS A 14 11.95 -43.44 -18.13
CA CYS A 14 11.33 -42.21 -17.68
C CYS A 14 11.87 -41.08 -18.57
N GLU A 15 11.27 -40.91 -19.75
CA GLU A 15 11.42 -39.71 -20.56
C GLU A 15 10.08 -38.99 -20.72
N SER A 16 10.15 -37.67 -20.52
CA SER A 16 9.19 -36.62 -20.82
C SER A 16 8.03 -36.39 -19.84
N SER A 17 8.24 -35.44 -18.93
CA SER A 17 7.59 -34.13 -19.08
C SER A 17 8.44 -33.04 -18.43
N HIS A 18 9.02 -32.19 -19.27
CA HIS A 18 9.36 -30.82 -18.89
C HIS A 18 8.07 -30.11 -18.50
N GLU A 19 7.91 -29.77 -17.22
CA GLU A 19 7.37 -28.47 -16.82
C GLU A 19 7.69 -28.24 -15.34
N THR A 20 8.16 -27.04 -15.06
CA THR A 20 8.70 -26.58 -13.78
C THR A 20 7.72 -26.81 -12.63
N SER A 21 8.00 -27.80 -11.78
CA SER A 21 7.42 -27.85 -10.44
C SER A 21 8.14 -26.81 -9.58
N ALA A 22 7.66 -25.57 -9.63
CA ALA A 22 7.84 -24.66 -8.52
C ALA A 22 7.30 -25.39 -7.29
N HIS A 23 8.17 -25.64 -6.33
CA HIS A 23 7.81 -26.21 -5.05
C HIS A 23 6.75 -25.29 -4.42
N GLU A 24 5.48 -25.67 -4.51
CA GLU A 24 4.36 -25.00 -3.86
C GLU A 24 4.56 -25.12 -2.35
N CYS A 25 5.18 -24.12 -1.71
CA CYS A 25 5.01 -23.91 -0.28
C CYS A 25 3.64 -23.24 -0.06
N LYS A 26 2.59 -24.07 0.01
CA LYS A 26 1.27 -23.66 0.48
C LYS A 26 1.32 -23.38 1.99
N THR A 27 1.58 -22.13 2.35
CA THR A 27 1.28 -21.56 3.68
C THR A 27 0.38 -20.33 3.52
N GLY A 28 -0.94 -20.52 3.55
CA GLY A 28 -1.94 -19.58 4.10
C GLY A 28 -2.18 -18.20 3.47
N ALA A 29 -1.30 -17.61 2.67
CA ALA A 29 -1.56 -16.38 1.92
C ALA A 29 -0.61 -16.29 0.73
N GLU A 30 -1.13 -16.11 -0.49
CA GLU A 30 -0.29 -15.88 -1.65
C GLU A 30 0.37 -14.51 -1.54
N TYR A 31 1.64 -14.47 -1.12
CA TYR A 31 2.42 -13.22 -0.97
C TYR A 31 2.93 -12.67 -2.29
N SER A 32 3.00 -13.54 -3.30
CA SER A 32 3.52 -13.24 -4.62
C SER A 32 2.49 -13.61 -5.67
N VAL A 33 2.17 -12.68 -6.55
CA VAL A 33 1.22 -12.90 -7.65
C VAL A 33 1.94 -12.67 -8.97
N LYS A 34 2.15 -13.75 -9.73
CA LYS A 34 2.75 -13.70 -11.07
C LYS A 34 1.75 -13.08 -12.05
N GLY A 35 2.25 -12.24 -12.96
CA GLY A 35 1.43 -11.70 -14.04
C GLY A 35 0.55 -10.53 -13.60
N MET A 36 0.82 -9.97 -12.43
CA MET A 36 0.11 -8.84 -11.85
C MET A 36 1.13 -7.81 -11.34
N MET A 37 0.70 -6.56 -11.24
CA MET A 37 1.48 -5.47 -10.68
C MET A 37 0.59 -4.44 -9.98
N LEU A 38 1.18 -3.69 -9.05
CA LEU A 38 0.62 -2.45 -8.54
C LEU A 38 1.22 -1.28 -9.33
N LYS A 39 0.42 -0.58 -10.14
CA LYS A 39 0.92 0.38 -11.14
C LYS A 39 1.37 1.73 -10.60
N SER A 40 0.80 2.15 -9.46
CA SER A 40 1.04 3.47 -8.86
C SER A 40 1.84 3.34 -7.55
N HIS A 41 2.12 4.49 -6.92
CA HIS A 41 2.78 4.57 -5.60
C HIS A 41 4.21 4.00 -5.58
N ILE A 42 4.83 3.87 -6.76
CA ILE A 42 6.24 3.50 -6.90
C ILE A 42 7.07 4.71 -6.47
N TYR A 43 7.78 4.57 -5.35
CA TYR A 43 8.60 5.66 -4.80
C TYR A 43 10.11 5.42 -5.01
N LYS A 44 10.48 4.20 -5.41
CA LYS A 44 11.88 3.80 -5.59
C LYS A 44 11.98 2.66 -6.59
N THR A 45 13.01 2.68 -7.42
CA THR A 45 13.39 1.57 -8.30
C THR A 45 14.82 1.11 -8.02
N MET A 46 15.12 -0.15 -8.29
CA MET A 46 16.47 -0.70 -8.11
C MET A 46 16.70 -1.86 -9.08
N SER A 47 17.76 -1.80 -9.89
CA SER A 47 18.20 -2.94 -10.68
C SER A 47 18.92 -3.96 -9.80
N VAL A 48 18.68 -5.25 -10.05
CA VAL A 48 19.21 -6.36 -9.28
C VAL A 48 19.74 -7.46 -10.18
N SER A 49 20.66 -8.27 -9.66
CA SER A 49 21.10 -9.48 -10.37
C SER A 49 20.16 -10.66 -10.12
N LEU A 50 19.54 -10.69 -8.93
CA LEU A 50 18.63 -11.74 -8.50
C LEU A 50 17.43 -11.14 -7.77
N GLY A 51 16.22 -11.63 -8.05
CA GLY A 51 14.98 -11.09 -7.47
C GLY A 51 14.91 -11.09 -5.94
N HIS A 52 15.66 -11.98 -5.26
CA HIS A 52 15.70 -12.01 -3.79
C HIS A 52 16.34 -10.74 -3.17
N GLU A 53 17.12 -9.98 -3.94
CA GLU A 53 17.66 -8.68 -3.53
C GLU A 53 16.54 -7.64 -3.32
N CYS A 54 15.46 -7.72 -4.11
CA CYS A 54 14.27 -6.88 -3.90
C CYS A 54 13.69 -7.10 -2.50
N LEU A 55 13.55 -8.36 -2.09
CA LEU A 55 13.00 -8.70 -0.77
C LEU A 55 13.84 -8.12 0.37
N LYS A 56 15.17 -8.29 0.28
CA LYS A 56 16.12 -7.74 1.27
C LYS A 56 16.04 -6.22 1.33
N ALA A 57 15.97 -5.55 0.17
CA ALA A 57 15.87 -4.10 0.09
C ALA A 57 14.54 -3.59 0.67
N CYS A 58 13.42 -4.26 0.36
CA CYS A 58 12.11 -3.92 0.89
C CYS A 58 12.07 -4.06 2.41
N TYR A 59 12.55 -5.17 2.99
CA TYR A 59 12.52 -5.35 4.44
C TYR A 59 13.37 -4.33 5.21
N ARG A 60 14.46 -3.83 4.61
CA ARG A 60 15.30 -2.78 5.21
C ARG A 60 14.71 -1.38 5.11
N ASP A 61 13.75 -1.17 4.23
CA ASP A 61 13.08 0.10 4.03
C ASP A 61 11.73 0.10 4.76
N VAL A 62 11.61 0.92 5.80
CA VAL A 62 10.40 0.98 6.63
C VAL A 62 9.17 1.45 5.85
N ALA A 63 9.36 2.18 4.75
CA ALA A 63 8.27 2.63 3.89
C ALA A 63 7.81 1.56 2.90
N CYS A 64 8.60 0.51 2.65
CA CYS A 64 8.25 -0.51 1.67
C CYS A 64 7.10 -1.38 2.17
N GLN A 65 6.01 -1.43 1.41
CA GLN A 65 4.82 -2.24 1.69
C GLN A 65 4.63 -3.34 0.65
N SER A 66 5.08 -3.12 -0.58
CA SER A 66 5.08 -4.10 -1.65
C SER A 66 6.13 -3.73 -2.70
N PHE A 67 6.38 -4.62 -3.65
CA PHE A 67 7.15 -4.27 -4.84
C PHE A 67 6.69 -5.07 -6.05
N ASN A 68 6.88 -4.50 -7.24
CA ASN A 68 6.85 -5.28 -8.47
C ASN A 68 8.27 -5.70 -8.85
N TYR A 69 8.44 -6.92 -9.36
CA TYR A 69 9.67 -7.36 -10.00
C TYR A 69 9.48 -7.45 -11.51
N VAL A 70 10.29 -6.68 -12.25
CA VAL A 70 10.30 -6.60 -13.72
C VAL A 70 11.16 -7.73 -14.29
N LEU A 71 10.54 -8.71 -14.95
CA LEU A 71 11.27 -9.88 -15.46
C LEU A 71 12.27 -9.51 -16.54
N SER A 72 11.85 -8.74 -17.55
CA SER A 72 12.70 -8.40 -18.68
C SER A 72 13.88 -7.47 -18.35
N GLN A 73 13.82 -6.74 -17.24
CA GLN A 73 14.82 -5.73 -16.87
C GLN A 73 15.58 -6.09 -15.58
N SER A 74 15.16 -7.14 -14.86
CA SER A 74 15.65 -7.48 -13.53
C SER A 74 15.65 -6.26 -12.59
N THR A 75 14.52 -5.55 -12.54
CA THR A 75 14.35 -4.32 -11.76
C THR A 75 13.26 -4.52 -10.71
N CYS A 76 13.47 -4.00 -9.51
CA CYS A 76 12.46 -3.89 -8.47
C CYS A 76 11.81 -2.49 -8.54
N GLU A 77 10.49 -2.43 -8.46
CA GLU A 77 9.70 -1.21 -8.34
C GLU A 77 9.03 -1.23 -6.95
N PHE A 78 9.57 -0.51 -5.97
CA PHE A 78 9.09 -0.51 -4.60
C PHE A 78 7.91 0.43 -4.43
N SER A 79 6.86 -0.08 -3.80
CA SER A 79 5.65 0.67 -3.48
C SER A 79 5.46 0.76 -1.97
N ASN A 80 5.04 1.94 -1.55
CA ASN A 80 4.70 2.23 -0.17
C ASN A 80 3.23 1.91 0.13
N ARG A 81 2.52 1.22 -0.79
CA ARG A 81 1.12 0.75 -0.69
C ARG A 81 1.04 -0.76 -0.96
N ILE A 82 -0.12 -1.34 -0.68
CA ILE A 82 -0.50 -2.71 -1.04
C ILE A 82 -1.76 -2.71 -1.90
N GLN A 83 -2.07 -3.85 -2.54
CA GLN A 83 -3.27 -3.99 -3.36
C GLN A 83 -4.57 -3.64 -2.60
N GLU A 84 -4.68 -3.96 -1.31
CA GLU A 84 -5.91 -3.69 -0.56
C GLU A 84 -6.10 -2.19 -0.31
N ALA A 85 -5.01 -1.43 -0.17
CA ALA A 85 -5.05 0.01 -0.05
C ALA A 85 -5.42 0.71 -1.39
N ARG A 86 -5.04 0.09 -2.52
CA ARG A 86 -5.22 0.61 -3.89
C ARG A 86 -5.70 -0.46 -4.87
N PRO A 87 -6.92 -0.99 -4.71
CA PRO A 87 -7.40 -2.08 -5.57
C PRO A 87 -7.44 -1.71 -7.05
N GLU A 88 -7.72 -0.44 -7.37
CA GLU A 88 -7.79 0.10 -8.73
C GLU A 88 -6.43 0.18 -9.46
N ASP A 89 -5.34 0.12 -8.70
CA ASP A 89 -3.98 0.14 -9.24
C ASP A 89 -3.41 -1.25 -9.44
N PHE A 90 -4.09 -2.29 -8.93
CA PHE A 90 -3.67 -3.66 -9.07
C PHE A 90 -4.17 -4.24 -10.39
N VAL A 91 -3.27 -4.36 -11.37
CA VAL A 91 -3.61 -4.67 -12.76
C VAL A 91 -2.77 -5.84 -13.30
N PRO A 92 -3.28 -6.58 -14.31
CA PRO A 92 -2.50 -7.61 -14.98
C PRO A 92 -1.31 -7.05 -15.75
N ASP A 93 -0.14 -7.68 -15.59
CA ASP A 93 1.06 -7.47 -16.40
C ASP A 93 1.91 -8.75 -16.38
N SER A 94 1.96 -9.45 -17.51
CA SER A 94 2.65 -10.74 -17.65
C SER A 94 4.17 -10.66 -17.47
N ASN A 95 4.76 -9.47 -17.58
CA ASN A 95 6.19 -9.21 -17.40
C ASN A 95 6.54 -8.80 -15.95
N ARG A 96 5.58 -8.86 -15.02
CA ARG A 96 5.74 -8.49 -13.62
C ARG A 96 5.39 -9.63 -12.67
N TYR A 97 6.04 -9.61 -11.51
CA TYR A 97 5.57 -10.29 -10.30
C TYR A 97 5.27 -9.24 -9.25
N TYR A 98 4.07 -9.26 -8.68
CA TYR A 98 3.73 -8.47 -7.51
C TYR A 98 4.12 -9.22 -6.23
N PHE A 99 4.78 -8.55 -5.30
CA PHE A 99 5.13 -9.09 -3.99
C PHE A 99 4.60 -8.17 -2.90
N LYS A 100 3.76 -8.72 -2.02
CA LYS A 100 3.29 -8.05 -0.81
C LYS A 100 4.23 -8.33 0.36
N ARG A 101 4.64 -7.29 1.08
CA ARG A 101 5.38 -7.43 2.33
C ARG A 101 4.43 -7.95 3.42
N ASP A 102 4.84 -9.00 4.11
CA ASP A 102 4.07 -9.66 5.17
C ASP A 102 4.77 -9.58 6.53
N ARG A 103 6.10 -9.65 6.54
CA ARG A 103 6.94 -9.60 7.74
C ARG A 103 7.30 -8.18 8.12
N GLU A 104 7.21 -7.90 9.42
CA GLU A 104 7.65 -6.64 10.03
C GLU A 104 7.15 -5.41 9.25
N ARG A 105 5.94 -5.51 8.70
CA ARG A 105 5.33 -4.44 7.93
C ARG A 105 4.90 -3.34 8.89
N VAL A 106 5.34 -2.12 8.60
CA VAL A 106 4.89 -0.94 9.33
C VAL A 106 3.44 -0.64 8.90
N PRO A 107 2.47 -0.52 9.82
CA PRO A 107 1.09 -0.18 9.47
C PRO A 107 1.01 1.16 8.72
N LEU A 108 0.16 1.24 7.70
CA LEU A 108 -0.04 2.46 6.93
C LEU A 108 -0.51 3.60 7.86
N GLY A 109 0.09 4.79 7.71
CA GLY A 109 -0.21 5.96 8.55
C GLY A 109 0.39 5.93 9.95
N SER A 110 1.20 4.93 10.32
CA SER A 110 1.81 4.88 11.67
C SER A 110 3.11 5.68 11.79
N ILE A 111 3.77 6.02 10.67
CA ILE A 111 5.02 6.80 10.63
C ILE A 111 4.94 7.89 9.54
N PRO A 112 5.68 9.00 9.65
CA PRO A 112 5.60 10.10 8.70
C PRO A 112 6.09 9.78 7.29
N GLU A 113 6.99 8.79 7.14
CA GLU A 113 7.48 8.27 5.84
C GLU A 113 6.45 7.42 5.11
N LEU A 114 5.41 6.97 5.83
CA LEU A 114 4.36 6.12 5.34
C LEU A 114 2.97 6.72 5.62
N PRO A 115 2.69 7.96 5.19
CA PRO A 115 1.41 8.58 5.43
C PRO A 115 0.34 7.93 4.56
N ALA A 116 -0.90 7.91 5.04
CA ALA A 116 -2.06 7.54 4.25
C ALA A 116 -2.72 8.78 3.61
N GLU A 117 -3.45 8.59 2.52
CA GLU A 117 -4.32 9.60 1.92
C GLU A 117 -5.67 9.68 2.63
N SER A 118 -6.11 8.63 3.32
CA SER A 118 -7.37 8.65 4.07
C SER A 118 -7.45 7.55 5.13
N CYS A 119 -8.38 7.71 6.07
CA CYS A 119 -8.74 6.66 7.02
C CYS A 119 -9.29 5.41 6.32
N LYS A 120 -10.01 5.60 5.20
CA LYS A 120 -10.44 4.51 4.32
C LYS A 120 -9.26 3.70 3.77
N GLU A 121 -8.20 4.36 3.31
CA GLU A 121 -7.00 3.69 2.82
C GLU A 121 -6.32 2.88 3.93
N ILE A 122 -6.22 3.44 5.14
CA ILE A 122 -5.69 2.73 6.33
C ILE A 122 -6.53 1.49 6.62
N LYS A 123 -7.85 1.64 6.70
CA LYS A 123 -8.75 0.53 7.01
C LYS A 123 -8.69 -0.57 5.95
N ALA A 124 -8.58 -0.20 4.67
CA ALA A 124 -8.41 -1.18 3.60
C ALA A 124 -7.05 -1.89 3.68
N SER A 125 -5.97 -1.17 4.00
CA SER A 125 -4.62 -1.73 4.17
C SER A 125 -4.49 -2.66 5.38
N GLU A 126 -5.02 -2.24 6.53
CA GLU A 126 -4.80 -2.87 7.82
C GLU A 126 -5.94 -3.83 8.24
N GLY A 127 -7.09 -3.74 7.58
CA GLY A 127 -8.27 -4.55 7.87
C GLY A 127 -8.73 -4.39 9.32
N GLY A 128 -9.06 -5.51 9.97
CA GLY A 128 -9.52 -5.53 11.38
C GLY A 128 -8.49 -5.09 12.43
N LYS A 129 -7.28 -4.67 12.01
CA LYS A 129 -6.27 -4.07 12.90
C LYS A 129 -6.33 -2.55 12.94
N ALA A 130 -7.04 -1.92 12.00
CA ALA A 130 -7.27 -0.47 12.02
C ALA A 130 -8.19 -0.12 13.20
N VAL A 131 -7.83 0.91 13.97
CA VAL A 131 -8.61 1.41 15.12
C VAL A 131 -8.69 2.93 15.05
N SER A 132 -9.72 3.53 15.63
CA SER A 132 -9.79 5.00 15.68
C SER A 132 -8.63 5.57 16.49
N GLY A 133 -8.03 6.66 16.02
CA GLY A 133 -6.78 7.16 16.59
C GLY A 133 -6.08 8.16 15.69
N LYS A 134 -4.88 8.58 16.09
CA LYS A 134 -4.07 9.54 15.35
C LYS A 134 -3.15 8.84 14.35
N TYR A 135 -3.19 9.28 13.09
CA TYR A 135 -2.40 8.74 11.99
C TYR A 135 -1.71 9.85 11.21
N TRP A 136 -0.59 9.51 10.58
CA TRP A 136 0.08 10.34 9.59
C TRP A 136 -0.69 10.32 8.28
N LEU A 137 -1.16 11.49 7.85
CA LEU A 137 -1.91 11.70 6.63
C LEU A 137 -1.22 12.74 5.74
N ASN A 138 -1.31 12.57 4.43
CA ASN A 138 -0.74 13.51 3.45
C ASN A 138 -1.81 14.28 2.65
N SER A 139 -3.10 14.01 2.89
CA SER A 139 -4.23 14.65 2.22
C SER A 139 -4.76 15.88 2.96
N VAL A 140 -4.53 15.98 4.27
CA VAL A 140 -5.02 17.07 5.13
C VAL A 140 -4.39 18.41 4.73
N VAL A 141 -3.08 18.41 4.50
CA VAL A 141 -2.34 19.56 3.97
C VAL A 141 -1.49 19.11 2.80
N LYS A 142 -1.67 19.78 1.67
CA LYS A 142 -0.93 19.48 0.45
C LYS A 142 0.58 19.48 0.70
N ASP A 143 1.24 18.45 0.19
CA ASP A 143 2.70 18.24 0.24
C ASP A 143 3.27 18.14 1.68
N LYS A 144 2.43 17.84 2.68
CA LYS A 144 2.86 17.66 4.07
C LYS A 144 2.25 16.42 4.70
N SER A 145 3.09 15.62 5.34
CA SER A 145 2.66 14.56 6.25
C SER A 145 2.35 15.19 7.61
N VAL A 146 1.10 15.10 8.05
CA VAL A 146 0.63 15.66 9.32
C VAL A 146 -0.12 14.60 10.10
N ILE A 147 -0.14 14.72 11.43
CA ILE A 147 -0.91 13.81 12.26
C ILE A 147 -2.33 14.36 12.37
N ALA A 148 -3.34 13.57 12.03
CA ALA A 148 -4.75 13.88 12.30
C ALA A 148 -5.48 12.64 12.84
N TYR A 149 -6.61 12.86 13.51
CA TYR A 149 -7.44 11.78 14.02
C TYR A 149 -8.26 11.16 12.90
N CYS A 150 -8.27 9.83 12.86
CA CYS A 150 -9.15 9.02 12.04
C CYS A 150 -10.18 8.34 12.92
N ASP A 151 -11.44 8.45 12.52
CA ASP A 151 -12.51 7.60 13.02
C ASP A 151 -12.70 6.41 12.06
N MET A 152 -12.34 5.20 12.50
CA MET A 152 -12.44 4.00 11.65
C MET A 152 -13.87 3.48 11.50
N ASP A 153 -14.81 3.91 12.35
CA ASP A 153 -16.22 3.54 12.25
C ASP A 153 -16.87 4.28 11.09
N THR A 154 -16.56 5.57 10.94
CA THR A 154 -17.09 6.44 9.88
C THR A 154 -16.14 6.62 8.68
N GLU A 155 -14.88 6.17 8.81
CA GLU A 155 -13.77 6.40 7.88
C GLU A 155 -13.47 7.90 7.66
N ASP A 156 -13.86 8.73 8.64
CA ASP A 156 -13.70 10.18 8.62
C ASP A 156 -12.35 10.62 9.17
N THR A 157 -11.78 11.65 8.55
CA THR A 157 -10.59 12.35 9.06
C THR A 157 -11.03 13.61 9.75
N ASP A 158 -10.69 13.80 11.02
CA ASP A 158 -10.89 15.08 11.70
C ASP A 158 -9.73 16.02 11.36
N GLU A 159 -9.87 16.84 10.31
CA GLU A 159 -8.82 17.80 9.93
C GLU A 159 -8.63 18.91 10.98
N CYS A 160 -9.62 19.15 11.84
CA CYS A 160 -9.49 20.11 12.94
C CYS A 160 -8.57 19.59 14.05
N SER A 161 -8.39 18.28 14.15
CA SER A 161 -7.45 17.64 15.08
C SER A 161 -6.00 17.57 14.57
N ALA A 162 -5.75 18.09 13.37
CA ALA A 162 -4.45 18.02 12.72
C ALA A 162 -3.35 18.68 13.56
N SER A 163 -2.12 18.17 13.45
CA SER A 163 -0.94 18.74 14.11
C SER A 163 -0.53 20.12 13.56
N VAL A 164 -1.28 20.64 12.59
CA VAL A 164 -1.13 21.97 11.99
C VAL A 164 -2.50 22.63 11.88
N HIS A 165 -2.53 23.96 11.93
CA HIS A 165 -3.78 24.70 11.75
C HIS A 165 -4.25 24.64 10.29
N VAL A 166 -5.45 24.10 10.07
CA VAL A 166 -6.11 24.04 8.75
C VAL A 166 -7.00 25.27 8.46
N CYS A 167 -7.35 26.04 9.49
CA CYS A 167 -8.07 27.30 9.39
C CYS A 167 -7.15 28.49 9.74
N ALA A 168 -7.58 29.72 9.41
CA ALA A 168 -6.90 30.94 9.87
C ALA A 168 -6.83 31.01 11.40
N VAL A 169 -5.82 31.74 11.91
CA VAL A 169 -5.63 32.00 13.35
C VAL A 169 -6.89 32.59 14.01
N ASN A 170 -7.60 33.45 13.28
CA ASN A 170 -8.85 34.07 13.72
C ASN A 170 -10.10 33.36 13.17
N ALA A 171 -10.01 32.05 12.91
CA ALA A 171 -11.14 31.21 12.54
C ALA A 171 -11.37 30.08 13.56
N SER A 172 -12.59 29.57 13.59
CA SER A 172 -12.97 28.32 14.24
C SER A 172 -13.03 27.21 13.20
N CYS A 173 -12.51 26.03 13.56
CA CYS A 173 -12.61 24.82 12.75
C CYS A 173 -13.77 23.96 13.25
N GLN A 174 -14.56 23.45 12.32
CA GLN A 174 -15.61 22.46 12.60
C GLN A 174 -15.40 21.26 11.69
N ASN A 175 -15.18 20.09 12.29
CA ASN A 175 -15.13 18.82 11.58
C ASN A 175 -16.53 18.44 11.06
N LEU A 176 -16.60 17.92 9.85
CA LEU A 176 -17.80 17.42 9.20
C LEU A 176 -17.47 16.04 8.61
N GLN A 177 -18.44 15.15 8.48
CA GLN A 177 -18.13 13.86 7.87
C GLN A 177 -17.67 14.04 6.41
N GLY A 178 -16.43 13.62 6.12
CA GLY A 178 -15.74 13.74 4.85
C GLY A 178 -15.19 15.14 4.52
N SER A 179 -15.23 16.10 5.45
CA SER A 179 -14.72 17.46 5.22
C SER A 179 -14.58 18.30 6.49
N TYR A 180 -14.15 19.54 6.36
CA TYR A 180 -14.21 20.49 7.48
C TYR A 180 -14.58 21.89 6.98
N SER A 181 -15.21 22.65 7.88
CA SER A 181 -15.51 24.06 7.63
C SER A 181 -14.67 24.95 8.53
N CYS A 182 -14.32 26.12 8.01
CA CYS A 182 -13.68 27.18 8.77
C CYS A 182 -14.58 28.40 8.76
N SER A 183 -14.78 29.04 9.91
CA SER A 183 -15.56 30.28 10.03
C SER A 183 -14.74 31.33 10.77
N CYS A 184 -14.67 32.54 10.24
CA CYS A 184 -14.00 33.63 10.94
C CYS A 184 -14.71 33.93 12.27
N LYS A 185 -13.93 34.18 13.32
CA LYS A 185 -14.43 34.59 14.62
C LYS A 185 -15.12 35.96 14.52
N PRO A 186 -16.02 36.32 15.46
CA PRO A 186 -16.65 37.64 15.47
C PRO A 186 -15.62 38.78 15.38
N GLY A 187 -15.90 39.78 14.54
CA GLY A 187 -14.98 40.89 14.24
C GLY A 187 -14.04 40.62 13.06
N PHE A 188 -14.09 39.43 12.44
CA PHE A 188 -13.30 39.07 11.26
C PHE A 188 -14.16 38.62 10.09
N SER A 189 -13.71 38.89 8.87
CA SER A 189 -14.34 38.44 7.62
C SER A 189 -13.35 37.72 6.70
N GLY A 190 -13.84 36.81 5.87
CA GLY A 190 -13.06 35.94 5.00
C GLY A 190 -13.70 34.55 4.85
N ASP A 191 -13.02 33.63 4.16
CA ASP A 191 -13.48 32.24 3.97
C ASP A 191 -13.08 31.30 5.13
N GLY A 192 -12.43 31.82 6.17
CA GLY A 192 -11.98 31.05 7.33
C GLY A 192 -10.69 30.24 7.12
N LYS A 193 -10.23 30.06 5.87
CA LYS A 193 -9.02 29.29 5.55
C LYS A 193 -7.75 30.06 5.89
N VAL A 194 -6.61 29.38 5.84
CA VAL A 194 -5.31 29.95 6.25
C VAL A 194 -5.07 31.30 5.57
N CYS A 195 -4.76 32.33 6.37
CA CYS A 195 -4.49 33.72 5.97
C CYS A 195 -5.67 34.57 5.45
N THR A 196 -6.94 34.17 5.65
CA THR A 196 -8.07 34.91 5.06
C THR A 196 -8.94 35.70 6.03
N CYS A 197 -8.94 35.40 7.34
CA CYS A 197 -9.73 36.17 8.31
C CYS A 197 -9.05 37.51 8.66
N LYS A 198 -9.60 38.60 8.13
CA LYS A 198 -9.14 39.98 8.36
C LYS A 198 -10.15 40.75 9.20
N ASN A 199 -9.69 41.75 9.95
CA ASN A 199 -10.57 42.61 10.74
C ASN A 199 -11.65 43.22 9.83
N ILE A 200 -12.87 43.24 10.36
CA ILE A 200 -13.94 44.06 9.81
C ILE A 200 -13.70 45.46 10.41
N GLU A 201 -12.93 46.30 9.70
CA GLU A 201 -12.87 47.74 9.98
C GLU A 201 -14.16 48.43 9.56
#